data_AF-A0A0Q9IFZ4-F1
#
_entry.id   AF-A0A0Q9IFZ4-F1
#
_cell.length_a   1.000
_cell.length_b   1.000
_cell.length_c   1.000
_cell.angle_alpha   90.00
_cell.angle_beta   90.00
_cell.angle_gamma   90.00
#
_symmetry.space_group_name_H-M   'P 1'
#
loop_
_entity.id
_entity.type
_entity.pdbx_description
1 polymer ?
#
loop_
_entity_poly.entity_id
_entity_poly.type
_entity_poly.pdbx_seq_one_letter_code
_entity_poly.pdbx_strand_id
1 'polypeptide(L)'
;MNAQILMVVLTTMSGGGLSSAFVGTGTLTECQERLERVRLIINQGSGAGPSSLARSGCFSSAQSFEDFSHGLPEDAPSYVYRVVLSGERATMTKHDSAAECLRAAASGETGDQYCTQSRQNFRENAR
;
A
#
# COMPACT_ATOMS: atom_id res chain seq x y z
N MET A 1 -12.85 -14.64 9.28
CA MET A 1 -12.42 -13.47 8.48
C MET A 1 -11.90 -14.00 7.16
N ASN A 2 -12.52 -13.60 6.05
CA ASN A 2 -12.12 -14.10 4.72
C ASN A 2 -10.88 -13.32 4.27
N ALA A 3 -9.76 -14.01 4.13
CA ALA A 3 -8.55 -13.41 3.57
C ALA A 3 -8.76 -13.17 2.07
N GLN A 4 -8.33 -12.00 1.59
CA GLN A 4 -8.32 -11.65 0.17
C GLN A 4 -6.87 -11.54 -0.34
N ILE A 5 -6.71 -11.51 -1.66
CA ILE A 5 -5.43 -11.13 -2.25
C ILE A 5 -5.42 -9.62 -2.38
N LEU A 6 -4.35 -9.01 -1.86
CA LEU A 6 -4.11 -7.59 -1.88
C LEU A 6 -2.83 -7.30 -2.66
N MET A 7 -2.97 -6.54 -3.73
CA MET A 7 -1.84 -5.91 -4.39
C MET A 7 -1.41 -4.71 -3.55
N VAL A 8 -0.14 -4.70 -3.15
CA VAL A 8 0.48 -3.60 -2.41
C VAL A 8 1.52 -2.96 -3.33
N VAL A 9 1.42 -1.65 -3.53
CA VAL A 9 2.37 -0.86 -4.33
C VAL A 9 2.87 0.29 -3.48
N LEU A 10 4.17 0.29 -3.17
CA LEU A 10 4.85 1.33 -2.42
C LEU A 10 5.76 2.13 -3.37
N THR A 11 5.62 3.44 -3.37
CA THR A 11 6.42 4.37 -4.18
C THR A 11 7.07 5.43 -3.31
N THR A 12 8.23 5.91 -3.73
CA THR A 12 8.88 7.07 -3.09
C THR A 12 8.14 8.36 -3.46
N MET A 13 8.15 9.34 -2.55
CA MET A 13 7.61 10.68 -2.79
C MET A 13 8.74 11.71 -2.93
N SER A 14 8.49 12.78 -3.67
CA SER A 14 9.45 13.87 -3.94
C SER A 14 9.98 14.57 -2.68
N GLY A 15 9.23 14.53 -1.58
CA GLY A 15 9.62 15.08 -0.27
C GLY A 15 10.20 14.05 0.71
N GLY A 16 10.48 12.83 0.24
CA GLY A 16 10.83 11.69 1.08
C GLY A 16 9.62 10.96 1.65
N GLY A 17 9.88 9.78 2.23
CA GLY A 17 8.83 8.87 2.69
C GLY A 17 8.23 8.03 1.55
N LEU A 18 7.21 7.24 1.90
CA LEU A 18 6.56 6.29 1.00
C LEU A 18 5.07 6.61 0.84
N SER A 19 4.60 6.58 -0.39
CA SER A 19 3.17 6.47 -0.72
C SER A 19 2.81 5.01 -0.93
N SER A 20 1.57 4.65 -0.64
CA SER A 20 1.03 3.31 -0.81
C SER A 20 -0.31 3.33 -1.53
N ALA A 21 -0.46 2.42 -2.48
CA ALA A 21 -1.74 2.05 -3.08
C ALA A 21 -2.04 0.57 -2.80
N PHE A 22 -3.30 0.30 -2.48
CA PHE A 22 -3.79 -1.02 -2.10
C PHE A 22 -4.95 -1.41 -3.02
N VAL A 23 -4.85 -2.57 -3.67
CA VAL A 23 -5.90 -3.04 -4.59
C VAL A 23 -6.28 -4.47 -4.26
N GLY A 24 -7.53 -4.69 -3.85
CA GLY A 24 -8.06 -6.03 -3.66
C GLY A 24 -8.28 -6.73 -4.99
N THR A 25 -7.93 -8.01 -5.07
CA THR A 25 -8.17 -8.87 -6.24
C THR A 25 -8.80 -10.19 -5.81
N GLY A 26 -9.47 -10.86 -6.76
CA GLY A 26 -10.12 -12.14 -6.48
C GLY A 26 -9.14 -13.30 -6.36
N THR A 27 -8.02 -13.25 -7.10
CA THR A 27 -7.01 -14.32 -7.13
C THR A 27 -5.58 -13.78 -7.16
N LEU A 28 -4.61 -14.67 -6.89
CA LEU A 28 -3.18 -14.35 -6.97
C LEU A 28 -2.74 -14.08 -8.41
N THR A 29 -3.21 -14.89 -9.37
CA THR A 29 -2.91 -14.73 -10.79
C THR A 29 -3.37 -13.37 -11.30
N GLU A 30 -4.63 -12.99 -11.00
CA GLU A 30 -5.17 -11.68 -11.37
C GLU A 30 -4.33 -10.53 -10.77
N CYS A 31 -3.91 -10.68 -9.51
CA CYS A 31 -3.04 -9.71 -8.86
C CYS A 31 -1.71 -9.56 -9.59
N GLN A 32 -1.05 -10.67 -9.92
CA GLN A 32 0.25 -10.66 -10.59
C GLN A 32 0.15 -10.01 -11.98
N GLU A 33 -0.87 -10.35 -12.77
CA GLU A 33 -1.11 -9.75 -14.08
C GLU A 33 -1.34 -8.23 -14.00
N ARG A 34 -2.13 -7.78 -13.02
CA ARG A 34 -2.33 -6.35 -12.75
C ARG A 34 -1.03 -5.68 -12.33
N LEU A 35 -0.28 -6.32 -11.44
CA LEU A 35 0.97 -5.80 -10.90
C LEU A 35 2.02 -5.58 -11.99
N GLU A 36 2.16 -6.51 -12.93
CA GLU A 36 3.10 -6.37 -14.06
C GLU A 36 2.75 -5.15 -14.94
N ARG A 37 1.46 -4.92 -15.21
CA ARG A 37 1.04 -3.70 -15.94
C ARG A 37 1.36 -2.42 -15.17
N VAL A 38 1.13 -2.41 -13.85
CA VAL A 38 1.45 -1.27 -13.00
C VAL A 38 2.96 -1.01 -12.97
N ARG A 39 3.78 -2.05 -12.85
CA ARG A 39 5.24 -1.96 -12.88
C ARG A 39 5.74 -1.35 -14.19
N LEU A 40 5.18 -1.77 -15.32
CA LEU A 40 5.50 -1.19 -16.62
C LEU A 40 5.15 0.30 -16.69
N ILE A 41 3.96 0.68 -16.23
CA ILE A 41 3.53 2.10 -16.24
C ILE A 41 4.43 2.96 -15.36
N ILE A 42 4.75 2.51 -14.14
CA ILE A 42 5.61 3.26 -13.22
C ILE A 42 7.03 3.39 -13.80
N ASN A 43 7.59 2.29 -14.32
CA ASN A 43 8.95 2.28 -14.88
C ASN A 43 9.06 3.07 -16.21
N GLN A 44 8.02 3.06 -17.06
CA GLN A 44 8.01 3.83 -18.32
C GLN A 44 7.65 5.31 -18.09
N GLY A 45 6.79 5.61 -17.11
CA GLY A 45 6.46 6.97 -16.69
C GLY A 45 7.61 7.69 -15.98
N SER A 46 8.66 6.96 -15.60
CA SER A 46 9.88 7.49 -14.96
C SER A 46 10.73 8.39 -15.86
N GLY A 47 10.32 8.60 -17.12
CA GLY A 47 10.98 9.52 -18.06
C GLY A 47 11.01 11.00 -17.61
N ALA A 48 10.22 11.41 -16.62
CA ALA A 48 10.19 12.81 -16.15
C ALA A 48 9.59 13.04 -14.73
N GLY A 49 9.82 12.17 -13.73
CA GLY A 49 9.27 12.43 -12.38
C GLY A 49 9.86 11.61 -11.22
N PRO A 50 9.75 12.10 -9.96
CA PRO A 50 10.52 11.65 -8.79
C PRO A 50 10.02 10.38 -8.08
N SER A 51 8.95 9.74 -8.55
CA SER A 51 8.35 8.60 -7.85
C SER A 51 8.89 7.28 -8.39
N SER A 52 9.86 6.71 -7.67
CA SER A 52 10.38 5.37 -7.96
C SER A 52 9.59 4.29 -7.21
N LEU A 53 9.45 3.12 -7.84
CA LEU A 53 8.87 1.95 -7.18
C LEU A 53 9.79 1.46 -6.06
N ALA A 54 9.35 1.56 -4.81
CA ALA A 54 10.14 1.11 -3.65
C ALA A 54 9.93 -0.38 -3.36
N ARG A 55 8.68 -0.83 -3.39
CA ARG A 55 8.30 -2.23 -3.15
C ARG A 55 6.95 -2.48 -3.79
N SER A 56 6.75 -3.68 -4.33
CA SER A 56 5.41 -4.11 -4.73
C SER A 56 5.26 -5.61 -4.76
N GLY A 57 4.04 -6.09 -4.53
CA GLY A 57 3.74 -7.51 -4.51
C GLY A 57 2.27 -7.80 -4.31
N CYS A 58 1.95 -9.09 -4.34
CA CYS A 58 0.64 -9.65 -4.11
C CYS A 58 0.68 -10.49 -2.85
N PHE A 59 -0.19 -10.17 -1.89
CA PHE A 59 -0.14 -10.74 -0.56
C PHE A 59 -1.54 -11.14 -0.10
N SER A 60 -1.63 -12.22 0.68
CA SER A 60 -2.83 -12.52 1.44
C SER A 60 -3.00 -11.49 2.56
N SER A 61 -4.20 -10.93 2.70
CA SER A 61 -4.50 -9.96 3.75
C SER A 61 -5.91 -10.13 4.29
N ALA A 62 -6.10 -9.84 5.58
CA ALA A 62 -7.41 -9.76 6.21
C ALA A 62 -8.06 -8.38 6.04
N GLN A 63 -7.29 -7.37 5.61
CA GLN A 63 -7.77 -6.01 5.40
C GLN A 63 -8.21 -5.79 3.95
N SER A 64 -9.20 -4.92 3.79
CA SER A 64 -9.68 -4.41 2.51
C SER A 64 -9.67 -2.89 2.51
N PHE A 65 -9.53 -2.30 1.31
CA PHE A 65 -9.42 -0.86 1.12
C PHE A 65 -10.46 -0.38 0.13
N GLU A 66 -10.84 0.88 0.26
CA GLU A 66 -11.63 1.58 -0.75
C GLU A 66 -10.94 1.54 -2.11
N ASP A 67 -11.72 1.65 -3.18
CA ASP A 67 -11.15 1.60 -4.53
C ASP A 67 -10.21 2.78 -4.77
N PHE A 68 -9.09 2.49 -5.44
CA PHE A 68 -8.14 3.52 -5.81
C PHE A 68 -8.76 4.46 -6.85
N SER A 69 -8.70 5.77 -6.60
CA SER A 69 -9.21 6.79 -7.52
C SER A 69 -8.12 7.77 -7.93
N HIS A 70 -7.96 7.93 -9.24
CA HIS A 70 -7.06 8.94 -9.84
C HIS A 70 -7.63 10.36 -9.77
N GLY A 71 -8.93 10.51 -9.48
CA GLY A 71 -9.65 11.80 -9.52
C GLY A 71 -9.95 12.39 -8.15
N LEU A 72 -9.20 12.01 -7.11
CA LEU A 72 -9.40 12.57 -5.77
C LEU A 72 -9.03 14.06 -5.76
N PRO A 73 -9.83 14.91 -5.09
CA PRO A 73 -9.50 16.33 -4.95
C PRO A 73 -8.20 16.49 -4.15
N GLU A 74 -7.56 17.66 -4.29
CA GLU A 74 -6.23 17.92 -3.71
C GLU A 74 -6.24 17.82 -2.17
N ASP A 75 -7.37 18.17 -1.55
CA ASP A 75 -7.64 18.13 -0.12
C ASP A 75 -8.17 16.78 0.39
N ALA A 76 -8.20 15.75 -0.46
CA ALA A 76 -8.61 14.41 -0.04
C ALA A 76 -7.77 13.92 1.16
N PRO A 77 -8.40 13.29 2.16
CA PRO A 77 -7.71 12.85 3.36
C PRO A 77 -6.56 11.90 3.03
N SER A 78 -5.44 12.10 3.72
CA SER A 78 -4.29 11.20 3.69
C SER A 78 -4.21 10.44 5.01
N TYR A 79 -4.04 9.13 4.92
CA TYR A 79 -3.98 8.22 6.04
C TYR A 79 -2.58 7.63 6.16
N VAL A 80 -2.11 7.45 7.40
CA VAL A 80 -0.82 6.82 7.67
C VAL A 80 -1.03 5.35 7.99
N TYR A 81 -0.29 4.49 7.32
CA TYR A 81 -0.31 3.06 7.53
C TYR A 81 1.08 2.52 7.87
N ARG A 82 1.13 1.60 8.82
CA ARG A 82 2.22 0.63 8.97
C ARG A 82 1.89 -0.58 8.12
N VAL A 83 2.71 -0.86 7.12
CA VAL A 83 2.61 -2.03 6.26
C VAL A 83 3.68 -3.02 6.69
N VAL A 84 3.26 -4.24 7.05
CA VAL A 84 4.16 -5.34 7.43
C VAL A 84 4.00 -6.46 6.41
N LEU A 85 5.09 -6.77 5.71
CA LEU A 85 5.15 -7.83 4.70
C LEU A 85 5.96 -9.00 5.27
N SER A 86 5.33 -10.16 5.43
CA SER A 86 5.96 -11.35 6.01
C SER A 86 5.60 -12.58 5.18
N GLY A 87 6.56 -13.05 4.39
CA GLY A 87 6.32 -14.09 3.37
C GLY A 87 5.24 -13.64 2.39
N GLU A 88 4.16 -14.41 2.29
CA GLU A 88 3.02 -14.13 1.40
C GLU A 88 1.90 -13.32 2.07
N ARG A 89 2.13 -12.78 3.28
CA ARG A 89 1.11 -12.04 4.03
C ARG A 89 1.43 -10.55 4.14
N ALA A 90 0.39 -9.73 4.03
CA ALA A 90 0.44 -8.30 4.28
C ALA A 90 -0.54 -7.92 5.40
N THR A 91 -0.02 -7.22 6.40
CA THR A 91 -0.81 -6.64 7.49
C THR A 91 -0.67 -5.14 7.46
N MET A 92 -1.79 -4.43 7.54
CA MET A 92 -1.82 -2.97 7.59
C MET A 92 -2.44 -2.52 8.90
N THR A 93 -1.79 -1.57 9.56
CA THR A 93 -2.31 -0.90 10.77
C THR A 93 -2.36 0.59 10.50
N LYS A 94 -3.50 1.23 10.78
CA LYS A 94 -3.65 2.68 10.65
C LYS A 94 -3.06 3.37 11.88
N HIS A 95 -2.38 4.49 11.68
CA HIS A 95 -1.81 5.32 12.74
C HIS A 95 -2.26 6.78 12.57
N ASP A 96 -2.24 7.55 13.65
CA ASP A 96 -2.65 8.95 13.63
C ASP A 96 -1.57 9.86 13.03
N SER A 97 -0.31 9.42 13.05
CA SER A 97 0.80 10.17 12.45
C SER A 97 1.95 9.29 11.96
N ALA A 98 2.79 9.86 11.10
CA ALA A 98 4.02 9.22 10.62
C ALA A 98 4.98 8.89 11.77
N ALA A 99 5.08 9.76 12.78
CA ALA A 99 5.95 9.54 13.94
C ALA A 99 5.48 8.33 14.76
N GLU A 100 4.17 8.17 14.96
CA GLU A 100 3.63 7.00 15.64
C GLU A 100 3.87 5.71 14.88
N CYS A 101 3.67 5.73 13.56
CA CYS A 101 3.98 4.58 12.71
C CYS A 101 5.45 4.19 12.85
N LEU A 102 6.38 5.15 12.78
CA LEU A 102 7.82 4.87 12.87
C LEU A 102 8.21 4.27 14.22
N ARG A 103 7.64 4.77 15.33
CA ARG A 103 7.83 4.17 16.66
C ARG A 103 7.29 2.74 16.71
N ALA A 104 6.13 2.50 16.11
CA ALA A 104 5.52 1.17 16.05
C ALA A 104 6.29 0.21 15.12
N ALA A 105 6.99 0.71 14.10
CA ALA A 105 7.85 -0.11 13.25
C ALA A 105 9.15 -0.52 13.96
N ALA A 106 9.67 0.37 14.83
CA ALA A 106 10.86 0.12 15.62
C ALA A 106 10.69 -0.97 16.69
N SER A 107 9.45 -1.38 17.03
CA SER A 107 9.18 -2.40 18.05
C SER A 107 9.46 -3.84 17.59
N GLY A 108 9.94 -4.06 16.37
CA GLY A 108 10.62 -5.30 15.99
C GLY A 108 9.72 -6.49 15.59
N GLU A 109 8.57 -6.24 14.95
CA GLU A 109 7.83 -7.34 14.29
C GLU A 109 8.65 -8.00 13.17
N THR A 110 8.44 -9.30 12.98
CA THR A 110 9.13 -10.08 11.93
C THR A 110 8.56 -9.78 10.55
N GLY A 111 9.40 -9.27 9.64
CA GLY A 111 9.04 -8.96 8.25
C GLY A 111 9.59 -7.61 7.80
N ASP A 112 9.39 -7.29 6.52
CA ASP A 112 9.68 -5.96 6.01
C ASP A 112 8.60 -4.99 6.50
N GLN A 113 9.00 -3.92 7.17
CA GLN A 113 8.08 -2.94 7.74
C GLN A 113 8.25 -1.58 7.06
N TYR A 114 7.13 -0.97 6.71
CA TYR A 114 7.10 0.32 6.02
C TYR A 114 6.06 1.24 6.67
N CYS A 115 6.43 2.51 6.83
CA CYS A 115 5.49 3.57 7.14
C CYS A 115 5.15 4.35 5.88
N THR A 116 3.89 4.29 5.49
CA THR A 116 3.42 4.83 4.22
C THR A 116 2.24 5.76 4.43
N GLN A 117 2.01 6.62 3.44
CA GLN A 117 0.80 7.42 3.33
C GLN A 117 -0.08 6.88 2.21
N SER A 118 -1.39 6.90 2.38
CA SER A 118 -2.35 6.55 1.32
C SER A 118 -3.58 7.44 1.41
N ARG A 119 -4.19 7.73 0.26
CA ARG A 119 -5.51 8.38 0.23
C ARG A 119 -6.67 7.39 0.39
N GLN A 120 -6.38 6.09 0.43
CA GLN A 120 -7.39 5.04 0.59
C GLN A 120 -7.64 4.77 2.09
N ASN A 121 -8.90 4.72 2.50
CA ASN A 121 -9.25 4.24 3.83
C ASN A 121 -9.46 2.72 3.83
N PHE A 122 -9.41 2.10 5.02
CA PHE A 122 -9.94 0.75 5.17
C PHE A 122 -11.43 0.73 4.81
N ARG A 123 -11.88 -0.33 4.14
CA ARG A 123 -13.32 -0.63 4.14
C ARG A 123 -13.65 -1.16 5.53
N GLU A 124 -14.43 -0.39 6.28
CA GLU A 124 -15.10 -0.95 7.45
C GLU A 124 -16.05 -2.03 6.94
N ASN A 125 -15.78 -3.29 7.27
CA ASN A 125 -16.78 -4.33 7.06
C ASN A 125 -17.97 -3.96 7.94
N ALA A 126 -19.08 -3.52 7.32
CA ALA A 126 -20.35 -3.31 8.01
C ALA A 126 -20.64 -4.55 8.87
N ARG A 127 -20.72 -4.34 10.18
CA ARG A 127 -21.07 -5.39 11.14
C ARG A 127 -22.52 -5.82 10.95
#